data_AF-A0A969P3G3-F1
#
_entry.id   AF-A0A969P3G3-F1
#
_cell.length_a   1.000
_cell.length_b   1.000
_cell.length_c   1.000
_cell.angle_alpha   90.00
_cell.angle_beta   90.00
_cell.angle_gamma   90.00
#
_symmetry.space_group_name_H-M   'P 1'
#
loop_
_entity.id
_entity.type
_entity.pdbx_description
1 polymer ?
#
loop_
_entity_poly.entity_id
_entity_poly.type
_entity_poly.pdbx_seq_one_letter_code
_entity_poly.pdbx_strand_id
1 'polypeptide(L)'
;MHTLTRTATTDMEVTSIRLERELKEKLKEISGNQGYQALIRDILWNYVQQKSGEYTPSVSRTDIRATISAIAQQDEQCALTGKLIQPGEPMLLGLTTSGVMIPLNLDSLG
;
A
#
# COMPACT_ATOMS: atom_id res chain seq x y z
N MET A 1 5.98 -1.64 -15.39
CA MET A 1 4.91 -0.62 -15.34
C MET A 1 3.60 -1.32 -15.66
N HIS A 2 2.89 -1.82 -14.65
CA HIS A 2 1.49 -2.20 -14.84
C HIS A 2 0.66 -0.92 -14.71
N THR A 3 0.33 -0.31 -15.84
CA THR A 3 -0.75 0.66 -15.92
C THR A 3 -2.03 -0.07 -15.52
N LEU A 4 -2.41 0.03 -14.25
CA LEU A 4 -3.79 -0.17 -13.82
C LEU A 4 -4.63 0.69 -14.76
N THR A 5 -5.35 0.05 -15.67
CA THR A 5 -6.31 0.69 -16.56
C THR A 5 -7.41 1.26 -15.67
N ARG A 6 -7.18 2.46 -15.13
CA ARG A 6 -8.12 3.18 -14.28
C ARG A 6 -9.34 3.43 -15.14
N THR A 7 -10.44 2.78 -14.79
CA THR A 7 -11.76 3.05 -15.34
C THR A 7 -11.99 4.55 -15.38
N ALA A 8 -12.45 5.05 -16.54
CA ALA A 8 -12.75 6.47 -16.68
C ALA A 8 -13.82 6.85 -15.65
N THR A 9 -13.74 8.07 -15.12
CA THR A 9 -14.71 8.56 -14.13
C THR A 9 -16.17 8.53 -14.64
N THR A 10 -16.36 8.45 -15.96
CA THR A 10 -17.66 8.29 -16.62
C THR A 10 -18.32 6.94 -16.36
N ASP A 11 -17.53 5.89 -16.12
CA ASP A 11 -18.04 4.52 -15.97
C ASP A 11 -18.07 4.09 -14.49
N MET A 12 -17.83 5.03 -13.58
CA MET A 12 -17.80 4.79 -12.14
C MET A 12 -19.16 5.04 -11.49
N GLU A 13 -19.51 4.24 -10.50
CA GLU A 13 -20.70 4.47 -9.67
C GLU A 13 -20.48 5.64 -8.71
N VAL A 14 -21.37 6.64 -8.79
CA VAL A 14 -21.33 7.81 -7.90
C VAL A 14 -21.99 7.46 -6.58
N THR A 15 -21.19 7.41 -5.51
CA THR A 15 -21.67 7.17 -4.14
C THR A 15 -21.38 8.37 -3.24
N SER A 16 -22.26 8.63 -2.27
CA SER A 16 -22.12 9.75 -1.33
C SER A 16 -21.51 9.27 -0.01
N ILE A 17 -20.33 9.80 0.33
CA ILE A 17 -19.66 9.56 1.61
C ILE A 17 -19.72 10.85 2.44
N ARG A 18 -20.22 10.76 3.68
CA ARG A 18 -20.21 11.89 4.63
C ARG A 18 -18.87 11.92 5.35
N LEU A 19 -18.23 13.10 5.35
CA LEU A 19 -16.97 13.35 6.03
C LEU A 19 -17.15 14.52 7.00
N GLU A 20 -16.42 14.47 8.11
CA GLU A 20 -16.25 15.65 8.94
C GLU A 20 -15.55 16.76 8.16
N ARG A 21 -15.90 18.01 8.47
CA ARG A 21 -15.33 19.19 7.79
C ARG A 21 -13.81 19.21 7.92
N GLU A 22 -13.28 18.95 9.11
CA GLU A 22 -11.84 18.96 9.37
C GLU A 22 -11.09 17.91 8.53
N LEU A 23 -11.62 16.69 8.48
CA LEU A 23 -11.06 15.61 7.67
C LEU A 23 -11.01 16.01 6.19
N LYS A 24 -12.09 16.61 5.66
CA LYS A 24 -12.15 17.06 4.27
C LYS A 24 -11.06 18.09 3.94
N GLU A 25 -10.81 19.05 4.84
CA GLU A 25 -9.78 20.07 4.63
C GLU A 25 -8.37 19.47 4.69
N LYS A 26 -8.08 18.59 5.65
CA LYS A 26 -6.80 17.85 5.71
C LYS A 26 -6.54 17.02 4.45
N LEU A 27 -7.57 16.34 3.93
CA LEU A 27 -7.45 15.56 2.70
C LEU A 27 -7.17 16.46 1.48
N LYS A 28 -7.76 17.66 1.41
CA LYS A 28 -7.45 18.62 0.33
C LYS A 28 -6.00 19.07 0.38
N GLU A 29 -5.52 19.43 1.57
CA GLU A 29 -4.14 19.88 1.78
C GLU A 29 -3.13 18.83 1.31
N ILE A 30 -3.34 17.57 1.69
CA ILE A 30 -2.45 16.46 1.31
C ILE A 30 -2.59 16.10 -0.18
N SER A 31 -3.80 16.19 -0.74
CA SER A 31 -4.04 15.78 -2.12
C SER A 31 -3.46 16.74 -3.17
N GLY A 32 -3.31 18.03 -2.85
CA GLY A 32 -2.79 19.02 -3.80
C GLY A 32 -3.54 19.01 -5.14
N ASN A 33 -2.82 18.89 -6.25
CA ASN A 33 -3.38 18.96 -7.60
C ASN A 33 -4.21 17.73 -8.03
N GLN A 34 -4.10 16.60 -7.33
CA GLN A 34 -4.82 15.37 -7.72
C GLN A 34 -6.31 15.40 -7.28
N GLY A 35 -6.65 16.29 -6.34
CA GLY A 35 -7.97 16.40 -5.74
C GLY A 35 -8.25 15.31 -4.70
N TYR A 36 -8.91 15.69 -3.61
CA TYR A 36 -9.10 14.81 -2.45
C TYR A 36 -9.96 13.57 -2.76
N GLN A 37 -10.85 13.62 -3.76
CA GLN A 37 -11.67 12.47 -4.17
C GLN A 37 -10.83 11.37 -4.82
N ALA A 38 -9.83 11.73 -5.61
CA ALA A 38 -8.89 10.76 -6.17
C ALA A 38 -8.06 10.11 -5.05
N LEU A 39 -7.58 10.93 -4.09
CA LEU A 39 -6.86 10.44 -2.92
C LEU A 39 -7.69 9.46 -2.09
N ILE A 40 -8.97 9.77 -1.78
CA ILE A 40 -9.86 8.86 -1.05
C ILE A 40 -9.98 7.53 -1.78
N ARG A 41 -10.18 7.54 -3.09
CA ARG A 41 -10.30 6.32 -3.87
C ARG A 41 -9.01 5.49 -3.80
N ASP A 42 -7.85 6.13 -3.96
CA ASP A 42 -6.56 5.43 -3.91
C ASP A 42 -6.33 4.82 -2.51
N ILE A 43 -6.68 5.52 -1.44
CA ILE A 43 -6.66 5.00 -0.06
C ILE A 43 -7.59 3.79 0.09
N LEU A 44 -8.84 3.89 -0.38
CA LEU A 44 -9.81 2.80 -0.29
C LEU A 44 -9.37 1.57 -1.10
N TRP A 45 -8.80 1.78 -2.28
CA TRP A 45 -8.27 0.69 -3.09
C TRP A 45 -7.07 0.02 -2.43
N ASN A 46 -6.14 0.80 -1.88
CA ASN A 46 -5.03 0.24 -1.10
C ASN A 46 -5.54 -0.56 0.10
N TYR A 47 -6.55 -0.05 0.81
CA TYR A 47 -7.16 -0.74 1.94
C TYR A 47 -7.81 -2.07 1.53
N VAL A 48 -8.63 -2.06 0.47
CA VAL A 48 -9.30 -3.26 -0.04
C VAL A 48 -8.28 -4.29 -0.50
N GLN A 49 -7.28 -3.87 -1.28
CA GLN A 49 -6.24 -4.77 -1.77
C GLN A 49 -5.46 -5.41 -0.61
N GLN A 50 -5.04 -4.60 0.38
CA GLN A 50 -4.35 -5.12 1.57
C GLN A 50 -5.19 -6.16 2.33
N LYS A 51 -6.51 -6.01 2.33
CA LYS A 51 -7.43 -6.93 3.02
C LYS A 51 -7.86 -8.13 2.19
N SER A 52 -7.83 -8.04 0.87
CA SER A 52 -8.17 -9.16 -0.02
C SER A 52 -7.04 -10.16 -0.22
N GLY A 53 -5.80 -9.82 0.20
CA GLY A 53 -4.62 -10.66 -0.07
C GLY A 53 -4.19 -10.67 -1.54
N GLU A 54 -4.87 -9.91 -2.40
CA GLU A 54 -4.51 -9.68 -3.81
C GLU A 54 -3.52 -8.52 -3.97
N TYR A 55 -3.11 -7.89 -2.86
CA TYR A 55 -2.14 -6.80 -2.85
C TYR A 55 -0.76 -7.27 -3.27
N THR A 56 -0.40 -6.93 -4.51
CA THR A 56 0.99 -6.67 -4.88
C THR A 56 1.18 -5.15 -4.76
N PRO A 57 1.71 -4.64 -3.62
CA PRO A 57 2.17 -3.27 -3.63
C PRO A 57 3.17 -3.14 -4.78
N SER A 58 3.04 -2.13 -5.62
CA SER A 58 4.11 -1.72 -6.53
C SER A 58 5.26 -1.07 -5.72
N VAL A 59 5.63 -1.65 -4.58
CA VAL A 59 6.82 -1.27 -3.85
C VAL A 59 7.98 -1.77 -4.71
N SER A 60 8.76 -0.83 -5.18
CA SER A 60 10.04 -1.10 -5.80
C SER A 60 11.09 -1.27 -4.70
N ARG A 61 12.17 -1.99 -5.00
CA ARG A 61 13.35 -2.04 -4.14
C ARG A 61 13.89 -0.66 -3.82
N THR A 62 13.78 0.28 -4.76
CA THR A 62 14.20 1.68 -4.59
C THR A 62 13.41 2.43 -3.52
N ASP A 63 12.24 1.92 -3.14
CA ASP A 63 11.40 2.55 -2.13
C ASP A 63 11.83 2.15 -0.70
N ILE A 64 12.76 1.20 -0.55
CA ILE A 64 13.24 0.69 0.73
C ILE A 64 14.49 1.47 1.15
N ARG A 65 14.39 2.24 2.23
CA ARG A 65 15.49 3.09 2.73
C ARG A 65 16.38 2.39 3.77
N ALA A 66 15.85 1.38 4.45
CA ALA A 66 16.56 0.60 5.47
C ALA A 66 15.85 -0.73 5.70
N THR A 67 16.57 -1.69 6.25
CA THR A 67 16.05 -3.04 6.56
C THR A 67 16.46 -3.49 7.94
N ILE A 68 15.58 -4.21 8.64
CA ILE A 68 15.83 -4.77 9.97
C ILE A 68 15.50 -6.27 9.95
N SER A 69 16.37 -7.11 10.49
CA SER A 69 16.09 -8.55 10.63
C SER A 69 14.97 -8.81 11.64
N ALA A 70 14.05 -9.71 11.29
CA ALA A 70 12.91 -10.09 12.12
C ALA A 70 12.57 -11.58 11.94
N ILE A 71 11.70 -12.09 12.82
CA ILE A 71 11.08 -13.42 12.68
C ILE A 71 9.57 -13.19 12.59
N ALA A 72 8.93 -13.81 11.60
CA ALA A 72 7.49 -13.72 11.43
C ALA A 72 6.77 -14.38 12.62
N GLN A 73 5.77 -13.70 13.20
CA GLN A 73 4.94 -14.24 14.29
C GLN A 73 3.60 -14.81 13.79
N GLN A 74 3.25 -14.51 12.55
CA GLN A 74 2.06 -14.94 11.85
C GLN A 74 2.40 -15.09 10.36
N ASP A 75 1.44 -15.53 9.55
CA ASP A 75 1.59 -15.51 8.09
C ASP A 75 1.75 -14.06 7.62
N GLU A 76 2.86 -13.79 6.94
CA GLU A 76 3.17 -12.50 6.33
C GLU A 76 3.37 -12.69 4.82
N GLN A 77 3.20 -11.63 4.03
CA GLN A 77 3.33 -11.71 2.58
C GLN A 77 4.38 -10.71 2.11
N CYS A 78 5.46 -11.18 1.48
CA CYS A 78 6.56 -10.32 1.08
C CYS A 78 6.08 -9.23 0.11
N ALA A 79 6.29 -7.97 0.49
CA ALA A 79 5.80 -6.82 -0.26
C ALA A 79 6.41 -6.68 -1.67
N LEU A 80 7.62 -7.20 -1.91
CA LEU A 80 8.28 -7.14 -3.23
C LEU A 80 7.93 -8.30 -4.16
N THR A 81 7.67 -9.49 -3.60
CA THR A 81 7.58 -10.73 -4.37
C THR A 81 6.21 -11.42 -4.27
N GLY A 82 5.38 -11.02 -3.31
CA GLY A 82 4.12 -11.67 -2.96
C GLY A 82 4.27 -13.05 -2.31
N LYS A 83 5.50 -13.57 -2.18
CA LYS A 83 5.75 -14.89 -1.56
C LYS A 83 5.41 -14.86 -0.08
N LEU A 84 4.66 -15.88 0.36
CA LEU A 84 4.28 -16.12 1.74
C LEU A 84 5.52 -16.36 2.62
N ILE A 85 5.49 -15.81 3.82
CA ILE A 85 6.46 -15.98 4.90
C ILE A 85 5.69 -16.59 6.07
N GLN A 86 6.08 -17.78 6.48
CA GLN A 86 5.35 -18.52 7.52
C GLN A 86 5.79 -18.11 8.94
N PRO A 87 4.95 -18.33 9.97
CA PRO A 87 5.32 -18.12 11.36
C PRO A 87 6.61 -18.85 11.72
N GLY A 88 7.53 -18.16 12.38
CA GLY A 88 8.85 -18.68 12.74
C GLY A 88 9.91 -18.56 11.63
N GLU A 89 9.53 -18.20 10.40
CA GLU A 89 10.51 -17.96 9.34
C GLU A 89 11.26 -16.63 9.54
N PRO A 90 12.57 -16.61 9.28
CA PRO A 90 13.32 -15.36 9.26
C PRO A 90 12.89 -14.48 8.08
N MET A 91 12.71 -13.19 8.34
CA MET A 91 12.34 -12.19 7.35
C MET A 91 13.10 -10.88 7.58
N LEU A 92 12.95 -9.96 6.64
CA LEU A 92 13.36 -8.57 6.80
C LEU A 92 12.11 -7.69 6.94
N LEU A 93 12.19 -6.68 7.79
CA LEU A 93 11.26 -5.56 7.78
C LEU A 93 11.93 -4.40 7.03
N GLY A 94 11.37 -4.03 5.89
CA GLY A 94 11.80 -2.88 5.11
C GLY A 94 11.11 -1.62 5.60
N LEU A 95 11.88 -0.57 5.90
CA LEU A 95 11.35 0.78 6.09
C LEU A 95 11.26 1.43 4.70
N THR A 96 10.07 1.88 4.31
CA THR A 96 9.89 2.60 3.04
C THR A 96 10.32 4.07 3.16
N THR A 97 10.52 4.74 2.03
CA THR A 97 10.71 6.21 1.96
C THR A 97 9.53 6.99 2.55
N SER A 98 8.33 6.41 2.51
CA SER A 98 7.13 6.94 3.16
C SER A 98 7.04 6.65 4.67
N GLY A 99 8.02 5.96 5.26
CA GLY A 99 8.08 5.67 6.70
C GLY A 99 7.23 4.49 7.15
N VAL A 100 6.81 3.62 6.23
CA VAL A 100 6.01 2.42 6.52
C VAL A 100 6.93 1.21 6.65
N MET A 101 6.66 0.33 7.61
CA MET A 101 7.34 -0.95 7.74
C MET A 101 6.60 -2.02 6.94
N ILE A 102 7.32 -2.76 6.10
CA ILE A 102 6.76 -3.81 5.24
C ILE A 102 7.56 -5.12 5.36
N PRO A 103 6.91 -6.30 5.30
CA PRO A 103 7.60 -7.59 5.35
C PRO A 103 8.29 -7.91 4.02
N LEU A 104 9.48 -8.47 4.10
CA LEU A 104 10.36 -8.79 2.97
C LEU A 104 10.98 -10.17 3.17
N ASN A 105 11.04 -10.95 2.10
CA ASN A 105 11.87 -12.16 2.07
C ASN A 105 13.35 -11.78 2.05
N LEU A 106 14.19 -12.62 2.65
CA LEU A 106 15.65 -12.44 2.65
C LEU A 106 16.22 -12.23 1.24
N ASP A 107 15.71 -12.98 0.25
CA ASP A 107 16.19 -12.95 -1.13
C ASP A 107 15.57 -11.81 -1.97
N SER A 108 14.65 -11.03 -1.38
CA SER A 108 13.86 -10.06 -2.15
C SER A 108 14.64 -8.81 -2.56
N LEU A 109 15.84 -8.60 -2.02
CA LEU A 109 16.68 -7.42 -2.25
C LEU A 109 17.86 -7.67 -3.20
N GLY A 110 18.14 -8.94 -3.58
CA GLY A 110 19.27 -9.35 -4.44
C GLY A 110 19.03 -9.18 -5.92
#